data_AF-A0A838EZD5-F1
#
_entry.id   AF-A0A838EZD5-F1
#
_cell.length_a   1.000
_cell.length_b   1.000
_cell.length_c   1.000
_cell.angle_alpha   90.00
_cell.angle_beta   90.00
_cell.angle_gamma   90.00
#
_symmetry.space_group_name_H-M   'P 1'
#
loop_
_entity.id
_entity.type
_entity.pdbx_description
1 polymer ?
#
loop_
_entity_poly.entity_id
_entity_poly.type
_entity_poly.pdbx_seq_one_letter_code
_entity_poly.pdbx_strand_id
1 'polypeptide(L)'
;KYELNPKWDIGFTGGQVSGDKGDTGKFEAAYLHPNYQIADLMFKYNYAAFTEGGKSIFDSSITNTRFYKVHGHYKTDKWLWKGALIMANALETAEAGSRSYHHEESYSFASTEDQDDDLGFELDLGFDYKWNPNVTISGYYGYWKVGDYYSFTNGPEELSLKNVHGGGIKATLEF
;
A
#
# COMPACT_ATOMS: atom_id res chain seq x y z
N LYS A 1 -0.59 -14.91 13.95
CA LYS A 1 -0.71 -14.06 15.17
C LYS A 1 -0.07 -14.80 16.32
N TYR A 2 0.78 -14.15 17.10
CA TYR A 2 1.49 -14.72 18.23
C TYR A 2 1.47 -13.72 19.39
N GLU A 3 0.89 -14.14 20.52
CA GLU A 3 0.81 -13.32 21.73
C GLU A 3 2.05 -13.63 22.58
N LEU A 4 2.99 -12.68 22.63
CA LEU A 4 4.22 -12.82 23.45
C LEU A 4 3.89 -12.80 24.94
N ASN A 5 2.94 -11.94 25.32
CA ASN A 5 2.39 -11.78 26.66
C ASN A 5 1.07 -10.99 26.57
N PRO A 6 0.31 -10.79 27.67
CA PRO A 6 -0.97 -10.08 27.64
C PRO A 6 -0.92 -8.63 27.12
N LYS A 7 0.28 -8.03 27.04
CA LYS A 7 0.49 -6.67 26.54
C LYS A 7 0.97 -6.62 25.10
N TRP A 8 1.59 -7.68 24.58
CA TRP A 8 2.22 -7.68 23.26
C TRP A 8 1.63 -8.74 22.35
N ASP A 9 1.14 -8.28 21.21
CA ASP A 9 0.71 -9.10 20.10
C ASP A 9 1.58 -8.81 18.88
N ILE A 10 2.07 -9.85 18.22
CA ILE A 10 2.85 -9.75 16.99
C ILE A 10 2.19 -10.61 15.91
N GLY A 11 2.14 -10.10 14.70
CA GLY A 11 1.61 -10.83 13.57
C GLY A 11 2.42 -10.60 12.30
N PHE A 12 2.27 -11.59 11.42
CA PHE A 12 2.79 -11.56 10.07
C PHE A 12 1.64 -11.88 9.12
N THR A 13 1.54 -11.13 8.04
CA THR A 13 0.60 -11.35 6.95
C THR A 13 1.37 -11.21 5.64
N GLY A 14 1.26 -12.21 4.76
CA GLY A 14 1.78 -12.13 3.41
C GLY A 14 0.68 -12.49 2.41
N GLY A 15 0.75 -11.93 1.22
CA GLY A 15 -0.23 -12.20 0.18
C GLY A 15 0.26 -11.74 -1.19
N GLN A 16 -0.48 -12.15 -2.22
CA GLN A 16 -0.25 -11.69 -3.58
C GLN A 16 -1.58 -11.53 -4.32
N VAL A 17 -1.63 -10.57 -5.24
CA VAL A 17 -2.76 -10.29 -6.13
C VAL A 17 -2.20 -10.22 -7.55
N SER A 18 -2.69 -11.07 -8.45
CA SER A 18 -2.18 -11.19 -9.82
C SER A 18 -2.39 -9.91 -10.62
N GLY A 19 -1.43 -9.59 -11.49
CA GLY A 19 -1.53 -8.56 -12.52
C GLY A 19 -1.79 -9.18 -13.90
N ASP A 20 -2.00 -8.32 -14.89
CA ASP A 20 -1.96 -8.70 -16.31
C ASP A 20 -0.57 -8.46 -16.88
N LYS A 21 -0.10 -9.33 -17.76
CA LYS A 21 1.21 -9.17 -18.44
C LYS A 21 1.15 -8.24 -19.64
N GLY A 22 -0.02 -8.06 -20.23
CA GLY A 22 -0.25 -7.23 -21.42
C GLY A 22 0.06 -7.91 -22.75
N ASP A 23 0.60 -9.13 -22.73
CA ASP A 23 1.04 -9.90 -23.90
C ASP A 23 0.08 -11.05 -24.29
N THR A 24 -0.86 -11.41 -23.41
CA THR A 24 -1.86 -12.45 -23.68
C THR A 24 -3.15 -11.86 -24.27
N GLY A 25 -3.82 -12.61 -25.14
CA GLY A 25 -5.11 -12.21 -25.72
C GLY A 25 -6.30 -12.28 -24.75
N LYS A 26 -6.05 -12.44 -23.44
CA LYS A 26 -7.05 -12.56 -22.38
C LYS A 26 -6.60 -11.75 -21.18
N PHE A 27 -7.54 -11.09 -20.52
CA PHE A 27 -7.23 -10.32 -19.32
C PHE A 27 -7.20 -11.24 -18.08
N GLU A 28 -6.11 -11.21 -17.29
CA GLU A 28 -5.84 -12.15 -16.18
C GLU A 28 -5.68 -11.49 -14.80
N ALA A 29 -5.71 -10.16 -14.71
CA ALA A 29 -5.50 -9.48 -13.43
C ALA A 29 -6.63 -9.74 -12.42
N ALA A 30 -6.25 -9.81 -11.15
CA ALA A 30 -7.16 -9.75 -10.03
C ALA A 30 -7.10 -8.37 -9.37
N TYR A 31 -8.22 -7.95 -8.79
CA TYR A 31 -8.33 -6.69 -8.06
C TYR A 31 -8.88 -6.97 -6.67
N LEU A 32 -8.07 -6.69 -5.66
CA LEU A 32 -8.51 -6.75 -4.27
C LEU A 32 -9.16 -5.42 -3.89
N HIS A 33 -10.28 -5.53 -3.19
CA HIS A 33 -11.08 -4.37 -2.80
C HIS A 33 -10.27 -3.41 -1.89
N PRO A 34 -10.36 -2.08 -2.07
CA PRO A 34 -9.61 -1.08 -1.28
C PRO A 34 -9.80 -1.18 0.24
N ASN A 35 -10.95 -1.72 0.68
CA ASN A 35 -11.21 -2.01 2.10
C ASN A 35 -10.26 -3.04 2.73
N TYR A 36 -9.44 -3.74 1.93
CA TYR A 36 -8.39 -4.60 2.45
C TYR A 36 -7.21 -3.73 2.93
N GLN A 37 -7.26 -3.31 4.20
CA GLN A 37 -6.29 -2.40 4.82
C GLN A 37 -4.93 -3.07 5.08
N ILE A 38 -4.12 -3.20 4.03
CA ILE A 38 -2.75 -3.72 4.12
C ILE A 38 -1.81 -2.66 4.71
N ALA A 39 -1.91 -1.42 4.25
CA ALA A 39 -1.04 -0.30 4.63
C ALA A 39 -1.85 1.01 4.77
N ASP A 40 -1.32 2.02 5.44
CA ASP A 40 -2.02 3.30 5.67
C ASP A 40 -1.88 4.29 4.49
N LEU A 41 -0.98 4.08 3.54
CA LEU A 41 -0.70 4.95 2.40
C LEU A 41 -0.59 4.20 1.07
N MET A 42 0.34 3.25 0.94
CA MET A 42 0.77 2.59 -0.32
C MET A 42 -0.40 2.06 -1.16
N PHE A 43 -1.44 1.54 -0.51
CA PHE A 43 -2.62 0.96 -1.18
C PHE A 43 -3.92 1.71 -0.91
N LYS A 44 -3.83 2.92 -0.34
CA LYS A 44 -5.00 3.66 0.14
C LYS A 44 -5.56 4.62 -0.90
N TYR A 45 -4.69 5.14 -1.76
CA TYR A 45 -5.06 6.15 -2.74
C TYR A 45 -4.62 5.76 -4.15
N ASN A 46 -5.37 6.25 -5.13
CA ASN A 46 -4.93 6.24 -6.52
C ASN A 46 -4.01 7.45 -6.71
N TYR A 47 -2.71 7.21 -6.75
CA TYR A 47 -1.73 8.28 -6.79
C TYR A 47 -1.74 9.05 -8.13
N ALA A 48 -2.03 8.38 -9.25
CA ALA A 48 -2.21 9.03 -10.55
C ALA A 48 -3.41 9.99 -10.56
N ALA A 49 -4.46 9.70 -9.80
CA ALA A 49 -5.65 10.55 -9.71
C ALA A 49 -5.41 11.91 -9.02
N PHE A 50 -4.28 12.11 -8.32
CA PHE A 50 -3.96 13.44 -7.76
C PHE A 50 -3.55 14.45 -8.83
N THR A 51 -3.00 13.99 -9.95
CA THR A 51 -2.57 14.83 -11.08
C THR A 51 -3.58 14.79 -12.23
N GLU A 52 -4.29 13.67 -12.40
CA GLU A 52 -5.28 13.47 -13.45
C GLU A 52 -6.71 13.77 -12.97
N GLY A 53 -7.28 14.92 -13.38
CA GLY A 53 -8.61 15.40 -12.95
C GLY A 53 -9.84 14.58 -13.39
N GLY A 54 -9.67 13.31 -13.78
CA GLY A 54 -10.73 12.43 -14.28
C GLY A 54 -10.92 11.12 -13.51
N LYS A 55 -10.07 10.83 -12.51
CA LYS A 55 -10.11 9.60 -11.71
C LYS A 55 -10.39 9.93 -10.24
N SER A 56 -10.95 8.98 -9.49
CA SER A 56 -11.17 9.14 -8.04
C SER A 56 -9.89 8.78 -7.28
N ILE A 57 -9.43 9.67 -6.40
CA ILE A 57 -8.30 9.39 -5.51
C ILE A 57 -8.56 8.23 -4.54
N PHE A 58 -9.82 7.85 -4.32
CA PHE A 58 -10.21 6.75 -3.43
C PHE A 58 -10.43 5.43 -4.18
N ASP A 59 -10.29 5.43 -5.51
CA ASP A 59 -10.38 4.23 -6.32
C ASP A 59 -9.01 3.54 -6.42
N SER A 60 -8.58 2.97 -5.29
CA SER A 60 -7.27 2.32 -5.12
C SER A 60 -7.44 0.82 -4.93
N SER A 61 -7.71 0.12 -6.02
CA SER A 61 -7.73 -1.35 -5.99
C SER A 61 -6.30 -1.88 -5.99
N ILE A 62 -6.04 -2.90 -5.17
CA ILE A 62 -4.73 -3.54 -5.12
C ILE A 62 -4.68 -4.59 -6.22
N THR A 63 -3.69 -4.48 -7.10
CA THR A 63 -3.45 -5.42 -8.20
C THR A 63 -1.95 -5.51 -8.44
N ASN A 64 -1.51 -6.53 -9.19
CA ASN A 64 -0.10 -6.73 -9.55
C ASN A 64 0.88 -6.57 -8.36
N THR A 65 0.58 -7.22 -7.25
CA THR A 65 1.29 -6.93 -5.99
C THR A 65 1.53 -8.21 -5.21
N ARG A 66 2.76 -8.38 -4.73
CA ARG A 66 3.10 -9.25 -3.60
C ARG A 66 3.47 -8.37 -2.42
N PHE A 67 2.95 -8.68 -1.23
CA PHE A 67 3.23 -7.89 -0.04
C PHE A 67 3.52 -8.76 1.18
N TYR A 68 4.28 -8.17 2.11
CA TYR A 68 4.57 -8.73 3.42
C TYR A 68 4.38 -7.66 4.48
N LYS A 69 3.65 -7.98 5.55
CA LYS A 69 3.38 -7.11 6.68
C LYS A 69 3.80 -7.81 7.97
N VAL A 70 4.69 -7.17 8.71
CA VAL A 70 4.96 -7.49 10.12
C VAL A 70 4.32 -6.41 10.96
N HIS A 71 3.52 -6.78 11.96
CA HIS A 71 2.93 -5.82 12.88
C HIS A 71 3.14 -6.21 14.33
N GLY A 72 3.18 -5.20 15.19
CA GLY A 72 3.23 -5.33 16.63
C GLY A 72 2.23 -4.39 17.29
N HIS A 73 1.52 -4.90 18.28
CA HIS A 73 0.59 -4.13 19.10
C HIS A 73 1.01 -4.19 20.56
N TYR A 74 1.13 -3.02 21.19
CA TYR A 74 1.38 -2.90 22.62
C TYR A 74 0.16 -2.33 23.34
N LYS A 75 -0.43 -3.13 24.23
CA LYS A 75 -1.66 -2.82 24.94
C LYS A 75 -1.41 -2.61 26.43
N THR A 76 -2.06 -1.58 26.96
CA THR A 76 -2.23 -1.29 28.39
C THR A 76 -3.72 -1.04 28.65
N ASP A 77 -4.09 -0.70 29.89
CA ASP A 77 -5.49 -0.45 30.24
C ASP A 77 -6.10 0.73 29.46
N LYS A 78 -5.30 1.76 29.19
CA LYS A 78 -5.76 2.98 28.51
C LYS A 78 -5.22 3.14 27.09
N TRP A 79 -4.08 2.54 26.77
CA TRP A 79 -3.41 2.72 25.49
C TRP A 79 -3.34 1.43 24.70
N LEU A 80 -3.55 1.54 23.39
CA LEU A 80 -3.13 0.56 22.40
C LEU A 80 -2.22 1.27 21.40
N TRP A 81 -0.94 0.92 21.39
CA TRP A 81 0.02 1.36 20.38
C TRP A 81 0.12 0.31 19.29
N LYS A 82 0.16 0.75 18.04
CA LYS A 82 0.23 -0.09 16.84
C LYS A 82 1.43 0.32 16.01
N GLY A 83 2.20 -0.66 15.56
CA GLY A 83 3.27 -0.46 14.60
C GLY A 83 3.22 -1.54 13.54
N ALA A 84 3.47 -1.19 12.28
CA ALA A 84 3.65 -2.17 11.22
C ALA A 84 4.73 -1.74 10.24
N LEU A 85 5.42 -2.74 9.69
CA LEU A 85 6.31 -2.61 8.55
C LEU A 85 5.71 -3.42 7.40
N ILE A 86 5.53 -2.76 6.26
CA ILE A 86 4.99 -3.33 5.04
C ILE A 86 6.04 -3.20 3.95
N MET A 87 6.26 -4.26 3.19
CA MET A 87 7.10 -4.26 1.99
C MET A 87 6.28 -4.85 0.85
N ALA A 88 6.44 -4.32 -0.36
CA ALA A 88 5.71 -4.83 -1.51
C ALA A 88 6.56 -4.79 -2.79
N ASN A 89 6.30 -5.75 -3.68
CA ASN A 89 6.87 -5.82 -5.01
C ASN A 89 5.76 -6.06 -6.04
N ALA A 90 5.96 -5.58 -7.25
CA ALA A 90 5.14 -5.91 -8.40
C ALA A 90 5.35 -7.37 -8.81
N LEU A 91 4.31 -8.01 -9.34
CA LEU A 91 4.43 -9.39 -9.88
C LEU A 91 4.81 -9.39 -11.36
N GLU A 92 4.34 -8.38 -12.08
CA GLU A 92 4.53 -8.15 -13.50
C GLU A 92 5.16 -6.76 -13.67
N THR A 93 6.28 -6.69 -14.37
CA THR A 93 6.98 -5.44 -14.70
C THR A 93 7.15 -5.33 -16.21
N ALA A 94 7.40 -4.12 -16.70
CA ALA A 94 7.78 -3.94 -18.09
C ALA A 94 9.15 -4.56 -18.40
N GLU A 95 9.23 -5.31 -19.49
CA GLU A 95 10.49 -5.84 -20.05
C GLU A 95 10.75 -5.23 -21.44
N ALA A 96 11.97 -4.75 -21.68
CA ALA A 96 12.35 -4.11 -22.93
C ALA A 96 12.13 -5.05 -24.14
N GLY A 97 11.45 -4.54 -25.17
CA GLY A 97 11.14 -5.29 -26.39
C GLY A 97 9.88 -6.17 -26.29
N SER A 98 9.18 -6.14 -25.17
CA SER A 98 7.93 -6.86 -24.95
C SER A 98 6.71 -5.91 -24.90
N ARG A 99 5.51 -6.49 -24.79
CA ARG A 99 4.28 -5.75 -24.51
C ARG A 99 3.97 -5.90 -23.03
N SER A 100 3.67 -4.78 -22.39
CA SER A 100 3.44 -4.70 -20.95
C SER A 100 2.09 -4.07 -20.64
N TYR A 101 1.63 -4.19 -19.39
CA TYR A 101 0.37 -3.59 -18.94
C TYR A 101 0.61 -2.60 -17.80
N HIS A 102 -0.01 -1.42 -17.90
CA HIS A 102 -0.01 -0.42 -16.85
C HIS A 102 -1.23 -0.62 -15.94
N HIS A 103 -1.06 -1.24 -14.77
CA HIS A 103 -2.19 -1.70 -13.97
C HIS A 103 -3.02 -0.58 -13.33
N GLU A 104 -2.42 0.57 -13.03
CA GLU A 104 -3.11 1.72 -12.40
C GLU A 104 -3.97 2.52 -13.38
N GLU A 105 -3.56 2.56 -14.64
CA GLU A 105 -4.22 3.32 -15.72
C GLU A 105 -4.92 2.41 -16.74
N SER A 106 -4.74 1.10 -16.59
CA SER A 106 -5.45 0.03 -17.30
C SER A 106 -5.27 0.04 -18.83
N TYR A 107 -4.03 0.16 -19.31
CA TYR A 107 -3.71 0.05 -20.75
C TYR A 107 -2.45 -0.77 -21.00
N SER A 108 -2.35 -1.38 -22.19
CA SER A 108 -1.12 -2.04 -22.64
C SER A 108 -0.24 -1.10 -23.47
N PHE A 109 1.06 -1.28 -23.39
CA PHE A 109 2.05 -0.52 -24.16
C PHE A 109 3.21 -1.40 -24.62
N ALA A 110 3.98 -0.93 -25.60
CA ALA A 110 5.24 -1.58 -26.00
C ALA A 110 6.36 -1.01 -25.14
N SER A 111 7.06 -1.88 -24.43
CA SER A 111 8.14 -1.49 -23.52
C SER A 111 9.45 -1.34 -24.28
N THR A 112 10.13 -0.23 -24.05
CA THR A 112 11.48 0.02 -24.59
C THR A 112 12.57 -0.13 -23.54
N GLU A 113 12.19 -0.08 -22.26
CA GLU A 113 13.08 -0.18 -21.10
C GLU A 113 12.51 -1.19 -20.09
N ASP A 114 13.37 -1.70 -19.21
CA ASP A 114 12.99 -2.57 -18.10
C ASP A 114 12.47 -1.73 -16.91
N GLN A 115 11.46 -2.23 -16.20
CA GLN A 115 10.91 -1.63 -14.99
C GLN A 115 11.30 -2.43 -13.74
N ASP A 116 11.73 -1.73 -12.69
CA ASP A 116 12.01 -2.33 -11.38
C ASP A 116 10.73 -2.86 -10.71
N ASP A 117 10.83 -3.88 -9.86
CA ASP A 117 9.67 -4.48 -9.18
C ASP A 117 9.39 -3.90 -7.78
N ASP A 118 10.22 -3.01 -7.24
CA ASP A 118 10.09 -2.49 -5.88
C ASP A 118 8.96 -1.45 -5.79
N LEU A 119 7.84 -1.82 -5.16
CA LEU A 119 6.79 -0.86 -4.79
C LEU A 119 7.16 -0.06 -3.53
N GLY A 120 8.21 -0.48 -2.83
CA GLY A 120 8.80 0.18 -1.68
C GLY A 120 8.40 -0.43 -0.34
N PHE A 121 8.61 0.35 0.71
CA PHE A 121 8.26 -0.03 2.09
C PHE A 121 7.48 1.05 2.83
N GLU A 122 6.59 0.64 3.71
CA GLU A 122 5.80 1.53 4.56
C GLU A 122 5.98 1.21 6.05
N LEU A 123 6.12 2.26 6.85
CA LEU A 123 6.03 2.23 8.31
C LEU A 123 4.69 2.84 8.74
N ASP A 124 3.83 2.02 9.33
CA ASP A 124 2.58 2.45 9.95
C ASP A 124 2.78 2.59 11.47
N LEU A 125 2.37 3.71 12.03
CA LEU A 125 2.31 3.96 13.48
C LEU A 125 0.91 4.41 13.85
N GLY A 126 0.37 3.88 14.94
CA GLY A 126 -0.95 4.26 15.42
C GLY A 126 -1.09 4.16 16.93
N PHE A 127 -2.09 4.85 17.46
CA PHE A 127 -2.48 4.72 18.85
C PHE A 127 -4.00 4.83 19.02
N ASP A 128 -4.53 4.16 20.04
CA ASP A 128 -5.84 4.41 20.61
C ASP A 128 -5.67 4.70 22.11
N TYR A 129 -6.20 5.83 22.57
CA TYR A 129 -6.21 6.25 23.97
C TYR A 129 -7.65 6.32 24.50
N LYS A 130 -7.96 5.46 25.45
CA LYS A 130 -9.22 5.50 26.21
C LYS A 130 -9.14 6.61 27.25
N TRP A 131 -9.67 7.78 26.90
CA TRP A 131 -9.74 8.90 27.82
C TRP A 131 -10.74 8.61 28.95
N ASN A 132 -11.90 8.06 28.59
CA ASN A 132 -12.90 7.54 29.52
C ASN A 132 -13.67 6.38 28.84
N PRO A 133 -14.59 5.68 29.53
CA PRO A 133 -15.33 4.55 28.95
C PRO A 133 -16.08 4.85 27.64
N ASN A 134 -16.45 6.11 27.42
CA ASN A 134 -17.28 6.56 26.29
C ASN A 134 -16.48 7.34 25.24
N VAL A 135 -15.19 7.62 25.49
CA VAL A 135 -14.36 8.49 24.64
C VAL A 135 -13.02 7.83 24.36
N THR A 136 -12.76 7.57 23.08
CA THR A 136 -11.46 7.12 22.58
C THR A 136 -10.87 8.14 21.62
N ILE A 137 -9.62 8.54 21.86
CA ILE A 137 -8.84 9.36 20.94
C ILE A 137 -7.89 8.43 20.20
N SER A 138 -7.99 8.39 18.87
CA SER A 138 -7.10 7.59 18.03
C SER A 138 -6.27 8.50 17.14
N GLY A 139 -5.05 8.09 16.84
CA GLY A 139 -4.22 8.73 15.84
C GLY A 139 -3.43 7.72 15.03
N TYR A 140 -3.01 8.13 13.85
CA TYR A 140 -2.12 7.35 12.99
C TYR A 140 -1.15 8.24 12.22
N TYR A 141 -0.03 7.65 11.84
CA TYR A 141 1.00 8.22 10.98
C TYR A 141 1.57 7.09 10.11
N GLY A 142 1.56 7.30 8.79
CA GLY A 142 2.22 6.43 7.82
C GLY A 142 3.40 7.16 7.18
N TYR A 143 4.46 6.41 6.89
CA TYR A 143 5.59 6.84 6.07
C TYR A 143 5.88 5.77 5.02
N TRP A 144 5.66 6.09 3.75
CA TRP A 144 5.96 5.24 2.62
C TRP A 144 7.18 5.77 1.88
N LYS A 145 8.25 4.96 1.88
CA LYS A 145 9.35 5.12 0.94
C LYS A 145 8.91 4.48 -0.36
N VAL A 146 8.61 5.33 -1.35
CA VAL A 146 8.22 4.91 -2.70
C VAL A 146 9.40 4.19 -3.34
N GLY A 147 9.14 3.00 -3.88
CA GLY A 147 10.15 2.18 -4.56
C GLY A 147 10.29 2.53 -6.04
N ASP A 148 11.35 2.01 -6.64
CA ASP A 148 11.80 2.40 -7.98
C ASP A 148 10.84 1.93 -9.09
N TYR A 149 9.89 1.03 -8.82
CA TYR A 149 8.79 0.70 -9.74
C TYR A 149 8.08 1.95 -10.29
N TYR A 150 7.93 2.97 -9.44
CA TYR A 150 7.24 4.23 -9.77
C TYR A 150 8.12 5.26 -10.49
N SER A 151 9.43 5.02 -10.66
CA SER A 151 10.31 5.92 -11.41
C SER A 151 10.19 5.74 -12.92
N PHE A 152 9.58 4.64 -13.35
CA PHE A 152 9.50 4.20 -14.74
C PHE A 152 8.70 5.16 -15.63
N THR A 153 9.28 5.51 -16.79
CA THR A 153 8.66 6.38 -17.81
C THR A 153 8.51 5.71 -19.16
N ASN A 154 8.95 4.45 -19.30
CA ASN A 154 9.15 3.78 -20.59
C ASN A 154 10.06 4.58 -21.56
N GLY A 155 11.10 5.21 -21.00
CA GLY A 155 12.13 5.92 -21.73
C GLY A 155 13.43 5.93 -20.92
N PRO A 156 14.54 6.41 -21.50
CA PRO A 156 15.87 6.32 -20.90
C PRO A 156 16.06 7.21 -19.65
N GLU A 157 15.07 8.05 -19.33
CA GLU A 157 15.09 8.95 -18.17
C GLU A 157 14.07 8.48 -17.13
N GLU A 158 14.51 8.32 -15.88
CA GLU A 158 13.63 7.98 -14.76
C GLU A 158 13.12 9.22 -14.01
N LEU A 159 11.95 9.10 -13.39
CA LEU A 159 11.39 10.15 -12.53
C LEU A 159 12.12 10.21 -11.18
N SER A 160 12.30 11.43 -10.67
CA SER A 160 12.71 11.62 -9.28
C SER A 160 11.54 11.35 -8.34
N LEU A 161 11.69 10.31 -7.53
CA LEU A 161 10.70 9.90 -6.54
C LEU A 161 10.72 10.74 -5.27
N LYS A 162 9.54 10.89 -4.66
CA LYS A 162 9.37 11.50 -3.34
C LYS A 162 8.64 10.53 -2.42
N ASN A 163 9.16 10.40 -1.20
CA ASN A 163 8.49 9.62 -0.16
C ASN A 163 7.15 10.28 0.22
N VAL A 164 6.16 9.45 0.52
CA VAL A 164 4.83 9.90 0.95
C VAL A 164 4.71 9.73 2.46
N HIS A 165 4.08 10.69 3.11
CA HIS A 165 3.71 10.58 4.52
C HIS A 165 2.31 11.14 4.72
N GLY A 166 1.62 10.62 5.72
CA GLY A 166 0.28 11.06 6.05
C GLY A 166 -0.08 10.68 7.47
N GLY A 167 -1.10 11.32 8.02
CA GLY A 167 -1.55 11.02 9.36
C GLY A 167 -2.90 11.66 9.65
N GLY A 168 -3.46 11.31 10.80
CA GLY A 168 -4.74 11.82 11.22
C GLY A 168 -5.02 11.53 12.68
N ILE A 169 -5.96 12.27 13.25
CA ILE A 169 -6.46 12.10 14.61
C ILE A 169 -7.99 12.06 14.54
N LYS A 170 -8.61 11.16 15.30
CA LYS A 170 -10.06 11.05 15.45
C LYS A 170 -10.44 10.91 16.92
N ALA A 171 -11.59 11.47 17.29
CA ALA A 171 -12.25 11.21 18.56
C ALA A 171 -13.52 10.40 18.30
N THR A 172 -13.68 9.28 19.01
CA THR A 172 -14.85 8.41 18.93
C THR A 172 -15.64 8.52 20.22
N LEU A 173 -16.95 8.76 20.09
CA LEU A 173 -17.92 8.84 21.18
C LEU A 173 -18.84 7.61 21.10
N GLU A 174 -18.94 6.85 22.18
CA GLU A 174 -19.86 5.74 22.32
C GLU A 174 -20.95 6.11 23.34
N PHE A 175 -22.22 5.90 22.98
CA PHE A 175 -23.40 6.25 23.77
C PHE A 175 -24.12 5.00 24.26
#